data_AF-A0A0H2SC50-F1
#
_entry.id   AF-A0A0H2SC50-F1
#
_cell.length_a   1.000
_cell.length_b   1.000
_cell.length_c   1.000
_cell.angle_alpha   90.00
_cell.angle_beta   90.00
_cell.angle_gamma   90.00
#
_symmetry.space_group_name_H-M   'P 1'
#
loop_
_entity.id
_entity.type
_entity.pdbx_description
1 polymer ?
#
loop_
_entity_poly.entity_id
_entity_poly.type
_entity_poly.pdbx_seq_one_letter_code
_entity_poly.pdbx_strand_id
1 'polypeptide(L)'
;MSQHAAKQFHYTVNPRKEDLEYHNVAVPLNNEALLLSKRGDYAGAERLHLRALEVKIRALGTEDIRVAITYNELGETQLRLNKLDEAEVNLRHAVAIRDAHDKLSLDAAVSRENLAQLLEARFKLDQAKAERVRGAPSVCCGNAKCPGQLFKPENMMTCGFCKSVFYCSANCQSMDWTSRHKSLCRVSPRTI
;
A
#
# COMPACT_ATOMS: atom_id res chain seq x y z
N MET A 1 -48.67 -11.14 -23.36
CA MET A 1 -48.60 -9.74 -22.87
C MET A 1 -47.56 -9.69 -21.76
N SER A 2 -46.28 -9.47 -22.10
CA SER A 2 -45.22 -9.38 -21.08
C SER A 2 -45.08 -7.94 -20.59
N GLN A 3 -45.32 -7.75 -19.29
CA GLN A 3 -45.07 -6.48 -18.61
C GLN A 3 -43.55 -6.28 -18.48
N HIS A 4 -43.02 -5.27 -19.14
CA HIS A 4 -41.69 -4.75 -18.83
C HIS A 4 -41.78 -3.90 -17.56
N ALA A 5 -41.29 -4.44 -16.45
CA ALA A 5 -41.08 -3.65 -15.23
C ALA A 5 -40.04 -2.57 -15.52
N ALA A 6 -40.47 -1.31 -15.55
CA ALA A 6 -39.58 -0.18 -15.69
C ALA A 6 -38.66 -0.11 -14.46
N LYS A 7 -37.35 -0.27 -14.66
CA LYS A 7 -36.35 0.03 -13.63
C LYS A 7 -36.46 1.52 -13.30
N GLN A 8 -36.93 1.82 -12.10
CA GLN A 8 -37.03 3.19 -11.61
C GLN A 8 -35.62 3.67 -11.24
N PHE A 9 -35.02 4.48 -12.11
CA PHE A 9 -33.74 5.14 -11.83
C PHE A 9 -34.02 6.39 -10.99
N HIS A 10 -33.67 6.35 -9.70
CA HIS A 10 -33.65 7.54 -8.87
C HIS A 10 -32.39 8.34 -9.19
N TYR A 11 -32.52 9.31 -10.09
CA TYR A 11 -31.49 10.32 -10.30
C TYR A 11 -31.57 11.33 -9.15
N THR A 12 -30.57 11.35 -8.27
CA THR A 12 -30.36 12.50 -7.39
C THR A 12 -29.64 13.57 -8.19
N VAL A 13 -30.34 14.64 -8.55
CA VAL A 13 -29.78 15.77 -9.33
C VAL A 13 -28.67 16.50 -8.55
N ASN A 14 -28.76 16.49 -7.22
CA ASN A 14 -27.78 17.11 -6.34
C ASN A 14 -26.97 16.04 -5.59
N PRO A 15 -25.63 16.14 -5.55
CA PRO A 15 -24.77 15.22 -4.79
C PRO A 15 -25.07 15.34 -3.29
N ARG A 16 -24.92 14.23 -2.55
CA ARG A 16 -25.05 14.25 -1.09
C ARG A 16 -23.90 15.06 -0.50
N LYS A 17 -24.10 15.59 0.71
CA LYS A 17 -23.05 16.34 1.42
C LYS A 17 -21.78 15.52 1.55
N GLU A 18 -21.93 14.23 1.84
CA GLU A 18 -20.84 13.27 2.01
C GLU A 18 -20.06 13.06 0.70
N ASP A 19 -20.76 13.01 -0.44
CA ASP A 19 -20.14 12.90 -1.76
C ASP A 19 -19.34 14.18 -2.07
N LEU A 20 -19.88 15.35 -1.73
CA LEU A 20 -19.18 16.63 -1.86
C LEU A 20 -17.95 16.71 -0.95
N GLU A 21 -18.04 16.28 0.31
CA GLU A 21 -16.91 16.27 1.24
C GLU A 21 -15.80 15.32 0.75
N TYR A 22 -16.16 14.14 0.24
CA TYR A 22 -15.20 13.23 -0.38
C TYR A 22 -14.44 13.90 -1.54
N HIS A 23 -15.16 14.49 -2.50
CA HIS A 23 -14.53 15.07 -3.69
C HIS A 23 -13.76 16.37 -3.40
N ASN A 24 -14.32 17.26 -2.58
CA ASN A 24 -13.78 18.61 -2.38
C ASN A 24 -12.81 18.72 -1.21
N VAL A 25 -12.79 17.73 -0.30
CA VAL A 25 -11.93 17.75 0.90
C VAL A 25 -10.98 16.57 0.90
N ALA A 26 -11.49 15.34 0.87
CA ALA A 26 -10.65 14.17 1.05
C ALA A 26 -9.64 13.95 -0.10
N VAL A 27 -10.09 14.08 -1.35
CA VAL A 27 -9.23 13.89 -2.53
C VAL A 27 -8.09 14.93 -2.57
N PRO A 28 -8.34 16.25 -2.44
CA PRO A 28 -7.27 17.24 -2.39
C PRO A 28 -6.27 17.01 -1.25
N LEU A 29 -6.75 16.72 -0.04
CA LEU A 29 -5.89 16.45 1.12
C LEU A 29 -4.98 15.25 0.87
N ASN A 30 -5.51 14.15 0.32
CA ASN A 30 -4.72 12.97 0.02
C ASN A 30 -3.66 13.23 -1.05
N ASN A 31 -3.99 14.03 -2.07
CA ASN A 31 -3.04 14.41 -3.12
C ASN A 31 -1.94 15.33 -2.58
N GLU A 32 -2.28 16.30 -1.74
CA GLU A 32 -1.31 17.17 -1.08
C GLU A 32 -0.38 16.36 -0.17
N ALA A 33 -0.93 15.41 0.60
CA ALA A 33 -0.16 14.50 1.43
C ALA A 33 0.88 13.71 0.60
N LEU A 34 0.48 13.18 -0.55
CA LEU A 34 1.40 12.49 -1.47
C LEU A 34 2.52 13.42 -1.96
N LEU A 35 2.21 14.69 -2.26
CA LEU A 35 3.22 15.67 -2.66
C LEU A 35 4.18 16.00 -1.51
N LEU A 36 3.69 16.11 -0.27
CA LEU A 36 4.52 16.30 0.93
C LEU A 36 5.45 15.10 1.15
N SER A 37 4.93 13.87 1.07
CA SER A 37 5.74 12.64 1.16
C SER A 37 6.84 12.59 0.09
N LYS A 38 6.54 13.00 -1.15
CA LYS A 38 7.54 13.08 -2.23
C LYS A 38 8.64 14.11 -1.96
N ARG A 39 8.34 15.18 -1.22
CA ARG A 39 9.31 16.20 -0.78
C ARG A 39 10.03 15.83 0.52
N GLY A 40 9.65 14.72 1.15
CA GLY A 40 10.23 14.24 2.40
C GLY A 40 9.58 14.79 3.67
N ASP A 41 8.51 15.59 3.56
CA ASP A 41 7.72 16.04 4.72
C ASP A 41 6.68 14.97 5.12
N TYR A 42 7.18 13.89 5.73
CA TYR A 42 6.34 12.77 6.14
C TYR A 42 5.40 13.13 7.30
N ALA A 43 5.80 14.06 8.19
CA ALA A 43 4.95 14.49 9.30
C ALA A 43 3.77 15.33 8.81
N GLY A 44 4.00 16.23 7.85
CA GLY A 44 2.94 16.96 7.16
C GLY A 44 2.02 16.02 6.38
N ALA A 45 2.58 15.05 5.65
CA ALA A 45 1.82 14.06 4.92
C ALA A 45 0.93 13.19 5.82
N GLU A 46 1.45 12.69 6.95
CA GLU A 46 0.69 11.88 7.90
C GLU A 46 -0.55 12.63 8.40
N ARG A 47 -0.40 13.90 8.80
CA ARG A 47 -1.50 14.74 9.26
C ARG A 47 -2.59 14.89 8.19
N LEU A 48 -2.20 15.09 6.93
CA LEU A 48 -3.16 15.24 5.83
C LEU A 48 -3.82 13.91 5.46
N HIS A 49 -3.07 12.80 5.45
CA HIS A 49 -3.64 11.47 5.22
C HIS A 49 -4.65 11.08 6.31
N LEU A 50 -4.36 11.36 7.59
CA LEU A 50 -5.32 11.10 8.69
C LEU A 50 -6.63 11.87 8.50
N ARG A 51 -6.54 13.17 8.16
CA ARG A 51 -7.73 13.99 7.91
C ARG A 51 -8.50 13.54 6.67
N ALA A 52 -7.79 13.17 5.60
CA ALA A 52 -8.42 12.60 4.41
C ALA A 52 -9.13 11.28 4.73
N LEU A 53 -8.49 10.41 5.51
CA LEU A 53 -9.02 9.10 5.90
C LEU A 53 -10.32 9.23 6.68
N GLU A 54 -10.38 10.15 7.66
CA GLU A 54 -11.59 10.42 8.44
C GLU A 54 -12.79 10.79 7.55
N VAL A 55 -12.57 11.71 6.61
CA VAL A 55 -13.62 12.15 5.67
C VAL A 55 -14.05 11.01 4.75
N LYS A 56 -13.10 10.22 4.22
CA LYS A 56 -13.42 9.08 3.35
C LYS A 56 -14.21 8.00 4.09
N ILE A 57 -13.84 7.67 5.33
CA ILE A 57 -14.56 6.68 6.14
C ILE A 57 -16.00 7.13 6.37
N ARG A 58 -16.21 8.41 6.71
CA ARG A 58 -17.55 8.96 6.91
C ARG A 58 -18.40 8.92 5.65
N ALA A 59 -17.81 9.22 4.50
CA ALA A 59 -18.54 9.31 3.23
C ALA A 59 -18.79 7.94 2.56
N LEU A 60 -17.86 7.00 2.72
CA LEU A 60 -17.82 5.77 1.92
C LEU A 60 -17.91 4.48 2.76
N GLY A 61 -17.62 4.55 4.06
CA GLY A 61 -17.46 3.38 4.95
C GLY A 61 -16.02 2.84 4.97
N THR A 62 -15.68 2.06 6.00
CA THR A 62 -14.29 1.61 6.25
C THR A 62 -13.76 0.63 5.22
N GLU A 63 -14.63 -0.15 4.58
CA GLU A 63 -14.27 -1.23 3.66
C GLU A 63 -14.21 -0.78 2.19
N ASP A 64 -14.40 0.51 1.91
CA ASP A 64 -14.37 1.01 0.53
C ASP A 64 -12.93 1.00 -0.02
N ILE A 65 -12.78 0.58 -1.28
CA ILE A 65 -11.46 0.51 -1.95
C ILE A 65 -10.73 1.86 -1.99
N ARG A 66 -11.46 2.98 -2.03
CA ARG A 66 -10.90 4.35 -2.01
C ARG A 66 -10.37 4.74 -0.64
N VAL A 67 -10.88 4.12 0.43
CA VAL A 67 -10.34 4.23 1.80
C VAL A 67 -9.07 3.41 1.93
N ALA A 68 -9.04 2.20 1.35
CA ALA A 68 -7.85 1.35 1.33
C ALA A 68 -6.62 2.01 0.70
N ILE A 69 -6.82 2.85 -0.33
CA ILE A 69 -5.74 3.69 -0.89
C ILE A 69 -5.12 4.55 0.21
N THR A 70 -5.91 5.30 0.97
CA THR A 70 -5.39 6.20 2.00
C THR A 70 -4.79 5.43 3.18
N TYR A 71 -5.36 4.28 3.56
CA TYR A 71 -4.73 3.40 4.54
C TYR A 71 -3.32 2.97 4.11
N ASN A 72 -3.14 2.60 2.83
CA ASN A 72 -1.82 2.21 2.32
C ASN A 72 -0.82 3.37 2.35
N GLU A 73 -1.21 4.55 1.84
CA GLU A 73 -0.34 5.74 1.81
C GLU A 73 0.03 6.22 3.23
N LEU A 74 -0.93 6.18 4.15
CA LEU A 74 -0.69 6.51 5.56
C LEU A 74 0.29 5.51 6.19
N GLY A 75 0.09 4.21 5.96
CA GLY A 75 0.97 3.17 6.45
C GLY A 75 2.40 3.29 5.92
N GLU A 76 2.57 3.58 4.64
CA GLU A 76 3.87 3.86 4.04
C GLU A 76 4.52 5.11 4.67
N THR A 77 3.76 6.19 4.81
CA THR A 77 4.25 7.43 5.45
C THR A 77 4.71 7.17 6.89
N GLN A 78 3.97 6.36 7.64
CA GLN A 78 4.29 5.98 9.02
C GLN A 78 5.53 5.08 9.09
N LEU A 79 5.76 4.20 8.11
CA LEU A 79 7.04 3.48 7.98
C LEU A 79 8.22 4.44 7.83
N ARG A 80 8.09 5.50 7.03
CA ARG A 80 9.14 6.52 6.86
C ARG A 80 9.41 7.31 8.13
N LEU A 81 8.41 7.45 9.00
CA LEU A 81 8.52 8.05 10.33
C LEU A 81 8.95 7.06 11.43
N ASN A 82 9.20 5.79 11.09
CA ASN A 82 9.49 4.71 12.04
C ASN A 82 8.37 4.47 13.08
N LYS A 83 7.12 4.78 12.73
CA LYS A 83 5.90 4.52 13.53
C LYS A 83 5.33 3.16 13.18
N LEU A 84 6.03 2.10 13.59
CA LEU A 84 5.80 0.75 13.11
C LEU A 84 4.48 0.12 13.60
N ASP A 85 3.97 0.53 14.77
CA ASP A 85 2.72 -0.01 15.30
C ASP A 85 1.51 0.56 14.55
N GLU A 86 1.48 1.88 14.33
CA GLU A 86 0.44 2.58 13.58
C GLU A 86 0.45 2.17 12.10
N ALA A 87 1.65 2.06 11.51
CA ALA A 87 1.79 1.60 10.14
C ALA A 87 1.21 0.18 9.96
N GLU A 88 1.40 -0.72 10.94
CA GLU A 88 0.92 -2.09 10.84
C GLU A 88 -0.60 -2.16 10.80
N VAL A 89 -1.27 -1.38 11.64
CA VAL A 89 -2.74 -1.29 11.65
C VAL A 89 -3.25 -0.84 10.28
N ASN A 90 -2.73 0.27 9.76
CA ASN A 90 -3.17 0.84 8.49
C ASN A 90 -2.87 -0.06 7.29
N LEU A 91 -1.66 -0.62 7.20
CA LEU A 91 -1.29 -1.52 6.11
C LEU A 91 -2.12 -2.81 6.13
N ARG A 92 -2.45 -3.36 7.31
CA ARG A 92 -3.34 -4.53 7.42
C ARG A 92 -4.74 -4.24 6.90
N HIS A 93 -5.32 -3.07 7.20
CA HIS A 93 -6.61 -2.66 6.63
C HIS A 93 -6.54 -2.54 5.11
N ALA A 94 -5.53 -1.84 4.58
CA ALA A 94 -5.35 -1.67 3.13
C ALA A 94 -5.24 -3.01 2.41
N VAL A 95 -4.41 -3.91 2.95
CA VAL A 95 -4.19 -5.26 2.44
C VAL A 95 -5.48 -6.08 2.46
N ALA A 96 -6.24 -6.07 3.56
CA ALA A 96 -7.48 -6.84 3.66
C ALA A 96 -8.52 -6.41 2.61
N ILE A 97 -8.74 -5.10 2.48
CA ILE A 97 -9.73 -4.54 1.55
C ILE A 97 -9.32 -4.77 0.10
N ARG A 98 -8.04 -4.49 -0.25
CA ARG A 98 -7.55 -4.66 -1.62
C ARG A 98 -7.49 -6.12 -2.05
N ASP A 99 -7.14 -7.05 -1.16
CA ASP A 99 -7.20 -8.49 -1.45
C ASP A 99 -8.65 -8.98 -1.65
N ALA A 100 -9.60 -8.47 -0.87
CA ALA A 100 -11.02 -8.83 -1.03
C ALA A 100 -11.63 -8.27 -2.31
N HIS A 101 -11.18 -7.10 -2.76
CA HIS A 101 -11.66 -6.46 -3.99
C HIS A 101 -11.06 -7.09 -5.26
N ASP A 102 -9.73 -7.12 -5.36
CA ASP A 102 -9.01 -7.80 -6.44
C ASP A 102 -7.58 -8.13 -5.99
N LYS A 103 -7.42 -9.35 -5.49
CA LYS A 103 -6.15 -9.89 -5.00
C LYS A 103 -5.02 -9.90 -6.04
N LEU A 104 -5.35 -9.91 -7.33
CA LEU A 104 -4.41 -10.00 -8.44
C LEU A 104 -3.96 -8.62 -8.95
N SER A 105 -4.62 -7.55 -8.50
CA SER A 105 -4.28 -6.18 -8.88
C SER A 105 -2.89 -5.76 -8.41
N LEU A 106 -2.32 -4.76 -9.11
CA LEU A 106 -1.07 -4.13 -8.70
C LEU A 106 -1.20 -3.49 -7.31
N ASP A 107 -2.33 -2.85 -7.02
CA ASP A 107 -2.59 -2.19 -5.75
C ASP A 107 -2.59 -3.18 -4.57
N ALA A 108 -3.18 -4.36 -4.74
CA ALA A 108 -3.12 -5.42 -3.73
C ALA A 108 -1.67 -5.88 -3.50
N ALA A 109 -0.89 -6.09 -4.57
CA ALA A 109 0.51 -6.48 -4.46
C ALA A 109 1.39 -5.40 -3.79
N VAL A 110 1.17 -4.12 -4.11
CA VAL A 110 1.88 -2.99 -3.48
C VAL A 110 1.57 -2.91 -1.99
N SER A 111 0.31 -3.15 -1.59
CA SER A 111 -0.06 -3.13 -0.17
C SER A 111 0.63 -4.25 0.61
N ARG A 112 0.67 -5.45 0.03
CA ARG A 112 1.41 -6.60 0.60
C ARG A 112 2.90 -6.32 0.66
N GLU A 113 3.47 -5.65 -0.34
CA GLU A 113 4.87 -5.22 -0.35
C GLU A 113 5.17 -4.23 0.79
N ASN A 114 4.32 -3.21 0.98
CA ASN A 114 4.49 -2.25 2.07
C ASN A 114 4.39 -2.92 3.45
N LEU A 115 3.44 -3.85 3.64
CA LEU A 115 3.35 -4.64 4.88
C LEU A 115 4.57 -5.57 5.05
N ALA A 116 5.11 -6.12 3.97
CA ALA A 116 6.32 -6.93 4.03
C ALA A 116 7.55 -6.09 4.44
N GLN A 117 7.67 -4.86 3.96
CA GLN A 117 8.73 -3.93 4.40
C GLN A 117 8.62 -3.60 5.89
N LEU A 118 7.39 -3.46 6.41
CA LEU A 118 7.16 -3.33 7.86
C LEU A 118 7.65 -4.55 8.63
N LEU A 119 7.33 -5.74 8.13
CA LEU A 119 7.77 -7.00 8.74
C LEU A 119 9.29 -7.14 8.69
N GLU A 120 9.96 -6.67 7.62
CA GLU A 120 11.42 -6.56 7.58
C GLU A 120 11.98 -5.59 8.60
N ALA A 121 11.35 -4.43 8.82
CA ALA A 121 11.75 -3.47 9.85
C ALA A 121 11.64 -4.07 11.27
N ARG A 122 10.69 -5.00 11.48
CA ARG A 122 10.59 -5.83 12.69
C ARG A 122 11.45 -7.09 12.64
N PHE A 123 12.27 -7.25 11.60
CA PHE A 123 13.13 -8.41 11.34
C PHE A 123 12.42 -9.77 11.23
N LYS A 124 11.13 -9.77 10.87
CA LYS A 124 10.32 -10.96 10.62
C LYS A 124 10.41 -11.35 9.14
N LEU A 125 11.62 -11.70 8.68
CA LEU A 125 11.91 -11.90 7.25
C LEU A 125 11.09 -13.01 6.59
N ASP A 126 10.80 -14.10 7.30
CA ASP A 126 9.98 -15.19 6.77
C ASP A 126 8.51 -14.76 6.62
N GLN A 127 7.99 -14.00 7.58
CA GLN A 127 6.63 -13.44 7.50
C GLN A 127 6.54 -12.42 6.36
N ALA A 128 7.57 -11.57 6.17
CA ALA A 128 7.63 -10.63 5.07
C ALA A 128 7.57 -11.35 3.70
N LYS A 129 8.35 -12.43 3.55
CA LYS A 129 8.32 -13.24 2.32
C LYS A 129 6.95 -13.86 2.10
N ALA A 130 6.37 -14.47 3.14
CA ALA A 130 5.06 -15.11 3.07
C ALA A 130 3.97 -14.11 2.70
N GLU A 131 4.03 -12.89 3.23
CA GLU A 131 3.08 -11.82 2.92
C GLU A 131 3.13 -11.40 1.45
N ARG A 132 4.34 -11.25 0.88
CA ARG A 132 4.50 -10.95 -0.56
C ARG A 132 3.82 -11.99 -1.44
N VAL A 133 4.05 -13.28 -1.15
CA VAL A 133 3.55 -14.40 -1.96
C VAL A 133 2.17 -14.91 -1.50
N ARG A 134 1.43 -14.15 -0.69
CA ARG A 134 0.21 -14.61 -0.01
C ARG A 134 -0.94 -14.91 -0.96
N GLY A 135 -0.86 -16.02 -1.67
CA GLY A 135 -1.87 -16.55 -2.57
C GLY A 135 -2.12 -15.71 -3.84
N ALA A 136 -1.12 -14.94 -4.29
CA ALA A 136 -1.15 -14.23 -5.57
C ALA A 136 -0.05 -14.78 -6.50
N PRO A 137 -0.34 -15.00 -7.79
CA PRO A 137 0.63 -15.48 -8.78
C PRO A 137 1.66 -14.41 -9.16
N SER A 138 1.51 -13.18 -8.64
CA SER A 138 2.36 -12.05 -8.96
C SER A 138 2.74 -11.26 -7.71
N VAL A 139 3.97 -10.74 -7.70
CA VAL A 139 4.54 -9.93 -6.63
C VAL A 139 5.16 -8.64 -7.20
N CYS A 140 5.42 -7.68 -6.32
CA CYS A 140 6.13 -6.46 -6.64
C CYS A 140 7.65 -6.61 -6.48
N CYS A 141 8.40 -5.74 -7.16
CA CYS A 141 9.82 -5.55 -6.90
C CYS A 141 9.99 -4.77 -5.57
N GLY A 142 10.89 -5.22 -4.70
CA GLY A 142 11.16 -4.56 -3.41
C GLY A 142 11.87 -3.20 -3.53
N ASN A 143 12.33 -2.82 -4.73
CA ASN A 143 12.81 -1.47 -4.98
C ASN A 143 11.61 -0.51 -5.19
N ALA A 144 11.36 0.37 -4.22
CA ALA A 144 10.30 1.37 -4.27
C ALA A 144 10.41 2.35 -5.46
N LYS A 145 11.59 2.48 -6.09
CA LYS A 145 11.80 3.31 -7.29
C LYS A 145 11.68 2.52 -8.61
N CYS A 146 11.32 1.24 -8.55
CA CYS A 146 11.02 0.46 -9.74
C CYS A 146 9.83 1.11 -10.47
N PRO A 147 9.82 1.25 -11.81
CA PRO A 147 8.71 1.85 -12.56
C PRO A 147 7.36 1.11 -12.43
N GLY A 148 7.29 0.05 -11.60
CA GLY A 148 6.06 -0.60 -11.20
C GLY A 148 5.57 -1.58 -12.25
N GLN A 149 5.77 -2.86 -12.01
CA GLN A 149 5.16 -3.96 -12.75
C GLN A 149 4.91 -5.13 -11.81
N LEU A 150 3.95 -5.98 -12.18
CA LEU A 150 3.71 -7.26 -11.53
C LEU A 150 4.59 -8.32 -12.19
N PHE A 151 5.23 -9.15 -11.37
CA PHE A 151 6.11 -10.20 -11.83
C PHE A 151 5.71 -11.53 -11.21
N LYS A 152 5.85 -12.61 -11.97
CA LYS A 152 5.75 -13.96 -11.40
C LYS A 152 6.96 -14.24 -10.51
N PRO A 153 6.79 -14.72 -9.27
CA PRO A 153 7.89 -14.95 -8.33
C PRO A 153 9.04 -15.80 -8.90
N GLU A 154 8.74 -16.80 -9.72
CA GLU A 154 9.71 -17.69 -10.35
C GLU A 154 10.65 -16.98 -11.34
N ASN A 155 10.25 -15.82 -11.87
CA ASN A 155 11.02 -15.03 -12.82
C ASN A 155 11.85 -13.93 -12.13
N MET A 156 11.82 -13.85 -10.80
CA MET A 156 12.48 -12.78 -10.05
C MET A 156 13.72 -13.26 -9.33
N MET A 157 14.69 -12.35 -9.22
CA MET A 157 15.79 -12.52 -8.29
C MET A 157 15.26 -12.37 -6.86
N THR A 158 15.93 -13.01 -5.91
CA THR A 158 15.69 -12.76 -4.49
C THR A 158 16.95 -12.21 -3.84
N CYS A 159 16.81 -11.53 -2.70
CA CYS A 159 17.96 -11.07 -1.93
C CYS A 159 18.99 -12.20 -1.77
N GLY A 160 20.25 -11.91 -2.13
CA GLY A 160 21.34 -12.89 -2.15
C GLY A 160 21.55 -13.64 -0.83
N PHE A 161 21.21 -12.98 0.29
CA PHE A 161 21.42 -13.49 1.64
C PHE A 161 20.13 -14.07 2.25
N CYS A 162 19.15 -13.21 2.58
CA CYS A 162 17.96 -13.64 3.33
C CYS A 162 16.82 -14.23 2.48
N LYS A 163 16.88 -14.09 1.15
CA LYS A 163 15.85 -14.60 0.20
C LYS A 163 14.41 -14.10 0.46
N SER A 164 14.23 -13.03 1.24
CA SER A 164 12.91 -12.54 1.67
C SER A 164 12.28 -11.47 0.76
N VAL A 165 13.12 -10.77 -0.02
CA VAL A 165 12.72 -9.70 -0.95
C VAL A 165 12.93 -10.16 -2.37
N PHE A 166 12.02 -9.79 -3.26
CA PHE A 166 12.07 -10.09 -4.69
C PHE A 166 12.49 -8.86 -5.49
N TYR A 167 13.30 -9.05 -6.53
CA TYR A 167 13.80 -8.00 -7.40
C TYR A 167 13.66 -8.41 -8.86
N CYS A 168 13.22 -7.49 -9.71
CA CYS A 168 13.14 -7.73 -11.15
C CYS A 168 14.51 -7.71 -11.84
N SER A 169 15.54 -7.15 -11.20
CA SER A 169 16.91 -7.08 -11.72
C SER A 169 17.93 -6.87 -10.62
N ALA A 170 19.20 -7.19 -10.92
CA ALA A 170 20.33 -6.92 -10.03
C ALA A 170 20.48 -5.43 -9.70
N ASN A 171 20.13 -4.54 -10.64
CA ASN A 171 20.13 -3.10 -10.39
C ASN A 171 19.11 -2.72 -9.31
N CYS A 172 17.88 -3.23 -9.39
CA CYS A 172 16.86 -2.99 -8.36
C CYS A 172 17.29 -3.53 -6.99
N GLN A 173 17.91 -4.72 -6.95
CA GLN A 173 18.48 -5.25 -5.72
C GLN A 173 19.54 -4.31 -5.13
N SER A 174 20.48 -3.81 -5.96
CA SER A 174 21.54 -2.90 -5.52
C SER A 174 21.00 -1.59 -4.94
N MET A 175 19.97 -1.02 -5.59
CA MET A 175 19.31 0.20 -5.14
C MET A 175 18.59 0.03 -3.79
N ASP A 176 17.78 -1.02 -3.63
CA ASP A 176 17.10 -1.31 -2.35
C ASP A 176 18.11 -1.69 -1.25
N TRP A 177 19.13 -2.48 -1.60
CA TRP A 177 20.21 -2.84 -0.66
C TRP A 177 20.87 -1.61 -0.06
N THR A 178 21.26 -0.65 -0.89
CA THR A 178 21.96 0.56 -0.44
C THR A 178 21.05 1.50 0.33
N SER A 179 19.77 1.58 -0.04
CA SER A 179 18.83 2.55 0.53
C SER A 179 18.13 2.10 1.81
N ARG A 180 17.88 0.80 2.00
CA ARG A 180 17.09 0.29 3.13
C ARG A 180 17.47 -1.13 3.56
N HIS A 181 17.51 -2.09 2.65
CA HIS A 181 17.45 -3.50 3.03
C HIS A 181 18.74 -4.04 3.68
N LYS A 182 19.91 -3.44 3.42
CA LYS A 182 21.19 -3.91 3.97
C LYS A 182 21.20 -4.01 5.50
N SER A 183 20.61 -3.05 6.21
CA SER A 183 20.56 -3.05 7.69
C SER A 183 19.50 -4.02 8.25
N LEU A 184 18.52 -4.41 7.43
CA LEU A 184 17.42 -5.29 7.83
C LEU A 184 17.72 -6.77 7.51
N CYS A 185 18.67 -7.01 6.61
CA CYS A 185 19.10 -8.33 6.18
C CYS A 185 19.96 -9.02 7.27
N ARG A 186 19.32 -9.73 8.20
CA ARG A 186 19.96 -10.44 9.34
C ARG A 186 20.96 -11.55 8.98
N VAL A 187 21.11 -11.88 7.69
CA VAL A 187 22.06 -12.90 7.20
C VAL A 187 23.22 -12.25 6.44
N SER A 188 23.37 -10.92 6.52
CA SER A 188 24.54 -10.24 5.94
C SER A 188 25.78 -10.56 6.78
N PRO A 189 26.93 -10.95 6.19
CA PRO A 189 28.15 -11.34 6.91
C PRO A 189 28.83 -10.22 7.73
N ARG A 190 28.14 -9.11 8.04
CA ARG A 190 28.67 -7.96 8.77
C ARG A 190 27.95 -7.70 10.09
N THR A 191 27.63 -8.75 10.82
CA THR A 191 27.36 -8.64 12.26
C THR A 191 28.43 -9.44 12.98
N ILE A 192 29.61 -8.81 13.09
CA ILE A 192 30.52 -8.99 14.23
C ILE A 192 30.04 -8.00 15.28
#